data_AF-M4EZI6-F1
#
_entry.id   AF-M4EZI6-F1
#
_cell.length_a   1.000
_cell.length_b   1.000
_cell.length_c   1.000
_cell.angle_alpha   90.00
_cell.angle_beta   90.00
_cell.angle_gamma   90.00
#
_symmetry.space_group_name_H-M   'P 1'
#
loop_
_entity.id
_entity.type
_entity.pdbx_description
1 polymer ?
#
loop_
_entity_poly.entity_id
_entity_poly.type
_entity_poly.pdbx_seq_one_letter_code
_entity_poly.pdbx_strand_id
1 'polypeptide(L)'
;MASSPSTPVMKEDGECRNWSELPYELMASILSRLDTFDILENAQKVCTSWHRVCKDPAMWRKIDFRYFGDKKYNLEIMCRHAVDLSQGGLLEIDISCFGTDSLLNYIADRSSNLRSLELALISVTTEGLAEAIGKLPSLEELKITEFAMWGGYLKVVGQSCPKLKTLNLNCIRIGFDPPFYVSDDDALAIAETMHGLRFLQLFSNGLTDAGLKAILDNCPDLEHLDLNHCFNVNFSGDLEKRCSERIKVLVRPGSPRIFDFSIFEDSVTLDSDHDL
;
A
#
# COMPACT_ATOMS: atom_id res chain seq x y z
N MET A 1 -1.63 -23.12 -71.13
CA MET A 1 -2.28 -21.94 -70.55
C MET A 1 -1.78 -21.81 -69.12
N ALA A 2 -0.80 -20.93 -68.90
CA ALA A 2 -0.30 -20.63 -67.56
C ALA A 2 -0.78 -19.22 -67.22
N SER A 3 -1.62 -19.12 -66.19
CA SER A 3 -2.11 -17.85 -65.65
C SER A 3 -1.04 -17.28 -64.73
N SER A 4 -0.57 -16.08 -65.06
CA SER A 4 0.30 -15.27 -64.21
C SER A 4 -0.42 -14.87 -62.91
N PRO A 5 0.20 -14.99 -61.73
CA PRO A 5 -0.28 -14.31 -60.54
C PRO A 5 0.11 -12.84 -60.64
N SER A 6 -0.89 -11.99 -60.46
CA SER A 6 -0.82 -10.54 -60.37
C SER A 6 0.25 -10.10 -59.38
N THR A 7 1.09 -9.15 -59.81
CA THR A 7 1.97 -8.36 -58.96
C THR A 7 1.17 -7.73 -57.81
N PRO A 8 1.64 -7.80 -56.55
CA PRO A 8 1.08 -6.96 -55.51
C PRO A 8 1.49 -5.52 -55.79
N VAL A 9 0.48 -4.67 -55.96
CA VAL A 9 0.62 -3.22 -56.01
C VAL A 9 1.18 -2.75 -54.66
N MET A 10 2.40 -2.21 -54.66
CA MET A 10 2.89 -1.41 -53.55
C MET A 10 2.07 -0.11 -53.47
N LYS A 11 1.59 0.21 -52.26
CA LYS A 11 1.29 1.58 -51.84
C LYS A 11 1.91 1.85 -50.47
N GLU A 12 2.80 2.85 -50.48
CA GLU A 12 3.09 3.87 -49.47
C GLU A 12 3.54 3.43 -48.06
N ASP A 13 4.87 3.50 -47.85
CA ASP A 13 5.55 4.10 -46.68
C ASP A 13 4.91 3.96 -45.29
N GLY A 14 4.48 2.75 -44.95
CA GLY A 14 4.38 2.33 -43.56
C GLY A 14 5.70 1.74 -43.11
N GLU A 15 6.72 2.57 -42.84
CA GLU A 15 7.89 2.09 -42.08
C GLU A 15 7.35 1.48 -40.78
N CYS A 16 7.36 0.15 -40.70
CA CYS A 16 7.04 -0.55 -39.47
C CYS A 16 8.16 -0.20 -38.50
N ARG A 17 7.94 0.83 -37.69
CA ARG A 17 8.93 1.33 -36.72
C ARG A 17 9.37 0.16 -35.85
N ASN A 18 10.65 -0.19 -35.92
CA ASN A 18 11.21 -1.23 -35.09
C ASN A 18 11.34 -0.71 -33.65
N TRP A 19 10.28 -0.87 -32.86
CA TRP A 19 10.26 -0.48 -31.45
C TRP A 19 11.32 -1.20 -30.60
N SER A 20 11.95 -2.26 -31.13
CA SER A 20 13.07 -2.97 -30.49
C SER A 20 14.37 -2.16 -30.44
N GLU A 21 14.49 -1.09 -31.26
CA GLU A 21 15.66 -0.22 -31.37
C GLU A 21 15.53 1.07 -30.54
N LEU A 22 14.46 1.20 -29.74
CA LEU A 22 14.32 2.28 -28.77
C LEU A 22 15.55 2.33 -27.85
N PRO A 23 16.15 3.51 -27.63
CA PRO A 23 17.17 3.70 -26.60
C PRO A 23 16.69 3.20 -25.24
N TYR A 24 17.61 2.62 -24.47
CA TYR A 24 17.33 2.07 -23.15
C TYR A 24 16.52 3.03 -22.26
N GLU A 25 16.90 4.31 -22.22
CA GLU A 25 16.25 5.31 -21.35
C GLU A 25 14.77 5.53 -21.71
N LEU A 26 14.45 5.54 -23.00
CA LEU A 26 13.06 5.70 -23.46
C LEU A 26 12.25 4.42 -23.20
N MET A 27 12.86 3.26 -23.43
CA MET A 27 12.22 1.97 -23.14
C MET A 27 11.94 1.83 -21.63
N ALA A 28 12.92 2.12 -20.77
CA ALA A 28 12.75 2.12 -19.32
C ALA A 28 11.66 3.10 -18.89
N SER A 29 11.63 4.32 -19.44
CA SER A 29 10.59 5.31 -19.11
C SER A 29 9.18 4.92 -19.57
N ILE A 30 9.05 4.13 -20.64
CA ILE A 30 7.76 3.60 -21.09
C ILE A 30 7.34 2.46 -20.16
N LEU A 31 8.24 1.50 -19.94
CA LEU A 31 7.97 0.32 -19.12
C LEU A 31 7.72 0.66 -17.65
N SER A 32 8.32 1.74 -17.13
CA SER A 32 8.12 2.18 -15.74
C SER A 32 6.73 2.78 -15.49
N ARG A 33 5.90 2.90 -16.53
CA ARG A 33 4.50 3.35 -16.42
C ARG A 33 3.53 2.18 -16.41
N LEU A 34 4.00 0.97 -16.69
CA LEU A 34 3.20 -0.24 -16.56
C LEU A 34 3.16 -0.66 -15.09
N ASP A 35 2.09 -1.34 -14.70
CA ASP A 35 2.03 -1.94 -13.37
C ASP A 35 2.93 -3.17 -13.28
N THR A 36 3.11 -3.67 -12.05
CA THR A 36 4.00 -4.81 -11.80
C THR A 36 3.55 -6.06 -12.55
N PHE A 37 2.24 -6.28 -12.66
CA PHE A 37 1.68 -7.44 -13.35
C PHE A 37 2.00 -7.38 -14.84
N ASP A 38 1.76 -6.24 -15.49
CA ASP A 38 2.03 -6.03 -16.91
C ASP A 38 3.52 -6.19 -17.23
N ILE A 39 4.41 -5.74 -16.35
CA ILE A 39 5.85 -5.94 -16.55
C ILE A 39 6.20 -7.43 -16.54
N LEU A 40 5.68 -8.18 -15.56
CA LEU A 40 5.98 -9.60 -15.37
C LEU A 40 5.29 -10.50 -16.41
N GLU A 41 4.03 -10.26 -16.71
CA GLU A 41 3.24 -11.18 -17.52
C GLU A 41 3.23 -10.82 -19.00
N ASN A 42 3.48 -9.56 -19.35
CA ASN A 42 3.37 -9.08 -20.73
C ASN A 42 4.70 -8.52 -21.24
N ALA A 43 5.19 -7.43 -20.66
CA ALA A 43 6.28 -6.64 -21.23
C ALA A 43 7.59 -7.43 -21.37
N GLN A 44 7.97 -8.20 -20.34
CA GLN A 44 9.21 -8.98 -20.41
C GLN A 44 9.17 -10.11 -21.45
N LYS A 45 8.00 -10.45 -22.00
CA LYS A 45 7.81 -11.52 -22.99
C LYS A 45 7.75 -10.99 -24.43
N VAL A 46 7.77 -9.66 -24.63
CA VAL A 46 7.63 -9.04 -25.96
C VAL A 46 8.87 -9.28 -26.84
N CYS A 47 10.06 -8.88 -26.37
CA CYS A 47 11.31 -9.07 -27.09
C CYS A 47 12.52 -9.07 -26.14
N THR A 48 13.69 -9.44 -26.66
CA THR A 48 14.93 -9.53 -25.86
C THR A 48 15.38 -8.18 -25.29
N SER A 49 15.15 -7.07 -26.02
CA SER A 49 15.46 -5.72 -25.53
C SER A 49 14.58 -5.36 -24.32
N TRP A 50 13.26 -5.58 -24.41
CA TRP A 50 12.32 -5.31 -23.32
C TRP A 50 12.62 -6.19 -22.11
N HIS A 51 12.84 -7.48 -22.34
CA HIS A 51 13.24 -8.42 -21.30
C HIS A 51 14.52 -7.99 -20.55
N ARG A 52 15.51 -7.42 -21.24
CA ARG A 52 16.73 -6.89 -20.60
C ARG A 52 16.42 -5.70 -19.70
N VAL A 53 15.58 -4.78 -20.15
CA VAL A 53 15.17 -3.62 -19.35
C VAL A 53 14.34 -4.07 -18.14
N CYS A 54 13.38 -4.99 -18.31
CA CYS A 54 12.59 -5.53 -17.21
C CYS A 54 13.43 -6.28 -16.16
N LYS A 55 14.67 -6.69 -16.47
CA LYS A 55 15.61 -7.30 -15.51
C LYS A 55 16.46 -6.28 -14.76
N ASP A 56 16.40 -5.02 -15.13
CA ASP A 56 17.15 -3.97 -14.46
C ASP A 56 16.55 -3.68 -13.08
N PRO A 57 17.33 -3.76 -11.98
CA PRO A 57 16.86 -3.43 -10.64
C PRO A 57 16.22 -2.04 -10.50
N ALA A 58 16.62 -1.08 -11.34
CA ALA A 58 16.05 0.27 -11.32
C ALA A 58 14.54 0.28 -11.64
N MET A 59 14.04 -0.72 -12.38
CA MET A 59 12.62 -0.89 -12.68
C MET A 59 11.80 -1.32 -11.46
N TRP A 60 12.45 -1.90 -10.46
CA TRP A 60 11.82 -2.56 -9.30
C TRP A 60 12.00 -1.77 -8.01
N ARG A 61 12.22 -0.46 -8.11
CA ARG A 61 12.24 0.44 -6.95
C ARG A 61 10.85 0.62 -6.33
N LYS A 62 9.80 0.41 -7.13
CA LYS A 62 8.40 0.42 -6.73
C LYS A 62 7.72 -0.85 -7.24
N ILE A 63 7.02 -1.54 -6.36
CA ILE A 63 6.22 -2.72 -6.66
C ILE A 63 4.78 -2.42 -6.25
N ASP A 64 3.82 -2.66 -7.13
CA ASP A 64 2.41 -2.39 -6.88
C ASP A 64 1.57 -3.58 -7.35
N PHE A 65 0.95 -4.25 -6.38
CA PHE A 65 0.00 -5.33 -6.58
C PHE A 65 -1.40 -4.98 -6.03
N ARG A 66 -1.77 -3.70 -6.03
CA ARG A 66 -3.15 -3.32 -5.70
C ARG A 66 -4.12 -3.76 -6.80
N TYR A 67 -5.36 -4.07 -6.41
CA TYR A 67 -6.48 -4.38 -7.32
C TYR A 67 -6.32 -5.63 -8.19
N PHE A 68 -5.40 -6.53 -7.85
CA PHE A 68 -5.23 -7.76 -8.61
C PHE A 68 -6.02 -8.93 -7.99
N GLY A 69 -7.20 -9.21 -8.54
CA GLY A 69 -8.13 -10.26 -8.07
C GLY A 69 -8.13 -11.56 -8.88
N ASP A 70 -7.27 -11.70 -9.89
CA ASP A 70 -7.29 -12.90 -10.74
C ASP A 70 -6.63 -14.10 -10.04
N LYS A 71 -7.48 -14.99 -9.52
CA LYS A 71 -7.11 -16.25 -8.85
C LYS A 71 -6.26 -17.19 -9.71
N LYS A 72 -6.12 -16.93 -11.02
CA LYS A 72 -5.28 -17.72 -11.92
C LYS A 72 -3.79 -17.58 -11.61
N TYR A 73 -3.37 -16.48 -11.00
CA TYR A 73 -1.97 -16.18 -10.76
C TYR A 73 -1.59 -16.41 -9.29
N ASN A 74 -0.39 -16.94 -9.07
CA ASN A 74 0.18 -17.03 -7.73
C ASN A 74 0.90 -15.71 -7.41
N LEU A 75 0.16 -14.76 -6.84
CA LEU A 75 0.66 -13.42 -6.52
C LEU A 75 1.81 -13.42 -5.52
N GLU A 76 1.86 -14.40 -4.61
CA GLU A 76 2.99 -14.55 -3.70
C GLU A 76 4.29 -14.86 -4.47
N ILE A 77 4.23 -15.81 -5.42
CA ILE A 77 5.41 -16.15 -6.25
C ILE A 77 5.83 -14.96 -7.11
N MET A 78 4.86 -14.25 -7.72
CA MET A 78 5.14 -13.06 -8.53
C MET A 78 5.76 -11.94 -7.71
N CYS A 79 5.24 -11.69 -6.50
CA CYS A 79 5.77 -10.70 -5.59
C CYS A 79 7.21 -11.03 -5.16
N ARG A 80 7.47 -12.29 -4.78
CA ARG A 80 8.86 -12.73 -4.48
C ARG A 80 9.79 -12.52 -5.67
N HIS A 81 9.32 -12.83 -6.88
CA HIS A 81 10.11 -12.62 -8.09
C HIS A 81 10.43 -11.13 -8.33
N ALA A 82 9.45 -10.24 -8.19
CA ALA A 82 9.64 -8.79 -8.30
C ALA A 82 10.62 -8.25 -7.24
N VAL A 83 10.50 -8.73 -6.00
CA VAL A 83 11.43 -8.39 -4.90
C VAL A 83 12.85 -8.88 -5.20
N ASP A 84 13.01 -10.09 -5.75
CA ASP A 84 14.31 -10.60 -6.18
C ASP A 84 14.93 -9.75 -7.29
N LEU A 85 14.13 -9.31 -8.25
CA LEU A 85 14.58 -8.43 -9.35
C LEU A 85 15.05 -7.06 -8.85
N SER A 86 14.54 -6.57 -7.71
CA SER A 86 15.00 -5.32 -7.08
C SER A 86 16.43 -5.37 -6.57
N GLN A 87 17.00 -6.56 -6.32
CA GLN A 87 18.34 -6.74 -5.77
C GLN A 87 18.62 -5.89 -4.51
N GLY A 88 17.60 -5.68 -3.68
CA GLY A 88 17.68 -4.87 -2.46
C GLY A 88 17.52 -3.36 -2.66
N GLY A 89 17.22 -2.93 -3.89
CA GLY A 89 16.90 -1.55 -4.26
C GLY A 89 15.43 -1.16 -4.13
N LEU A 90 14.56 -2.06 -3.62
CA LEU A 90 13.14 -1.79 -3.41
C LEU A 90 12.92 -0.69 -2.36
N LEU A 91 12.07 0.29 -2.68
CA LEU A 91 11.76 1.43 -1.82
C LEU A 91 10.28 1.54 -1.47
N GLU A 92 9.40 1.11 -2.37
CA GLU A 92 7.95 1.19 -2.17
C GLU A 92 7.31 -0.13 -2.58
N ILE A 93 6.46 -0.69 -1.72
CA ILE A 93 5.70 -1.89 -2.05
C ILE A 93 4.27 -1.78 -1.52
N ASP A 94 3.32 -1.96 -2.44
CA ASP A 94 1.89 -1.93 -2.16
C ASP A 94 1.30 -3.32 -2.46
N ILE A 95 0.69 -3.97 -1.46
CA ILE A 95 0.15 -5.33 -1.56
C ILE A 95 -1.30 -5.34 -1.06
N SER A 96 -2.21 -5.87 -1.87
CA SER A 96 -3.63 -5.98 -1.53
C SER A 96 -4.17 -7.38 -1.75
N CYS A 97 -5.04 -7.87 -0.86
CA CYS A 97 -5.82 -9.12 -1.00
C CYS A 97 -5.01 -10.42 -0.99
N PHE A 98 -3.68 -10.38 -0.83
CA PHE A 98 -2.83 -11.56 -0.63
C PHE A 98 -1.65 -11.21 0.27
N GLY A 99 -1.08 -12.22 0.93
CA GLY A 99 0.09 -12.04 1.78
C GLY A 99 -0.01 -12.88 3.04
N THR A 100 1.15 -13.31 3.51
CA THR A 100 1.35 -14.12 4.71
C THR A 100 2.53 -13.56 5.48
N ASP A 101 2.68 -13.94 6.75
CA ASP A 101 3.85 -13.60 7.56
C ASP A 101 5.16 -13.98 6.85
N SER A 102 5.16 -15.09 6.12
CA SER A 102 6.31 -15.57 5.34
C SER A 102 6.65 -14.65 4.17
N LEU A 103 5.64 -14.16 3.43
CA LEU A 103 5.88 -13.21 2.34
C LEU A 103 6.38 -11.87 2.90
N LEU A 104 5.74 -11.36 3.95
CA LEU A 104 6.09 -10.08 4.54
C LEU A 104 7.52 -10.10 5.12
N ASN A 105 7.88 -11.17 5.83
CA ASN A 105 9.24 -11.35 6.32
C ASN A 105 10.27 -11.48 5.20
N TYR A 106 9.93 -12.19 4.11
CA TYR A 106 10.82 -12.29 2.97
C TYR A 106 11.07 -10.93 2.30
N ILE A 107 10.03 -10.10 2.15
CA ILE A 107 10.18 -8.73 1.64
C ILE A 107 11.13 -7.94 2.54
N ALA A 108 10.92 -8.02 3.86
CA ALA A 108 11.71 -7.30 4.84
C ALA A 108 13.18 -7.75 4.88
N ASP A 109 13.45 -9.06 4.82
CA ASP A 109 14.80 -9.63 4.77
C ASP A 109 15.59 -9.18 3.54
N ARG A 110 14.90 -8.92 2.42
CA ARG A 110 15.51 -8.55 1.14
C ARG A 110 15.58 -7.04 0.89
N SER A 111 14.82 -6.25 1.64
CA SER A 111 14.53 -4.85 1.32
C SER A 111 14.64 -3.92 2.53
N SER A 112 15.76 -3.96 3.25
CA SER A 112 15.98 -3.13 4.47
C SER A 112 15.98 -1.61 4.22
N ASN A 113 16.07 -1.18 2.95
CA ASN A 113 15.98 0.22 2.52
C ASN A 113 14.54 0.66 2.20
N LEU A 114 13.54 -0.19 2.41
CA LEU A 114 12.14 0.13 2.13
C LEU A 114 11.72 1.41 2.87
N ARG A 115 11.01 2.29 2.16
CA ARG A 115 10.56 3.60 2.63
C ARG A 115 9.04 3.69 2.73
N SER A 116 8.31 2.98 1.87
CA SER A 116 6.85 2.90 1.92
C SER A 116 6.38 1.46 1.88
N LEU A 117 5.47 1.12 2.80
CA LEU A 117 4.82 -0.17 2.87
C LEU A 117 3.31 0.04 3.00
N GLU A 118 2.55 -0.44 2.02
CA GLU A 118 1.09 -0.44 2.02
C GLU A 118 0.57 -1.88 2.00
N LEU A 119 -0.19 -2.23 3.03
CA LEU A 119 -0.76 -3.56 3.23
C LEU A 119 -2.28 -3.44 3.33
N ALA A 120 -3.02 -4.11 2.45
CA ALA A 120 -4.48 -4.05 2.42
C ALA A 120 -5.11 -5.46 2.33
N LEU A 121 -5.99 -5.78 3.27
CA LEU A 121 -6.78 -7.03 3.27
C LEU A 121 -5.92 -8.29 3.14
N ILE A 122 -4.80 -8.33 3.86
CA ILE A 122 -3.86 -9.46 3.85
C ILE A 122 -4.04 -10.34 5.09
N SER A 123 -3.57 -11.59 5.01
CA SER A 123 -3.64 -12.56 6.11
C SER A 123 -2.33 -12.59 6.91
N VAL A 124 -1.95 -11.45 7.48
CA VAL A 124 -0.75 -11.30 8.32
C VAL A 124 -1.14 -11.22 9.79
N THR A 125 -0.37 -11.88 10.64
CA THR A 125 -0.54 -11.81 12.10
C THR A 125 0.15 -10.56 12.66
N THR A 126 -0.28 -10.09 13.82
CA THR A 126 0.38 -9.00 14.55
C THR A 126 1.85 -9.28 14.82
N GLU A 127 2.19 -10.54 15.13
CA GLU A 127 3.54 -11.03 15.36
C GLU A 127 4.38 -11.01 14.07
N GLY A 128 3.81 -11.49 12.95
CA GLY A 128 4.46 -11.47 11.65
C GLY A 128 4.73 -10.06 11.15
N LEU A 129 3.78 -9.14 11.35
CA LEU A 129 3.97 -7.72 11.08
C LEU A 129 5.08 -7.11 11.94
N ALA A 130 5.05 -7.35 13.26
CA ALA A 130 6.07 -6.83 14.17
C ALA A 130 7.48 -7.34 13.84
N GLU A 131 7.61 -8.63 13.49
CA GLU A 131 8.88 -9.22 13.08
C GLU A 131 9.43 -8.56 11.80
N ALA A 132 8.57 -8.42 10.78
CA ALA A 132 8.98 -7.83 9.52
C ALA A 132 9.35 -6.34 9.67
N ILE A 133 8.54 -5.57 10.40
CA ILE A 133 8.81 -4.15 10.65
C ILE A 133 10.11 -3.94 11.44
N GLY A 134 10.45 -4.86 12.35
CA GLY A 134 11.73 -4.86 13.06
C GLY A 134 12.97 -4.87 12.14
N LYS A 135 12.79 -5.27 10.87
CA LYS A 135 13.85 -5.35 9.84
C LYS A 135 13.84 -4.15 8.87
N LEU A 136 12.94 -3.17 9.06
CA LEU A 136 12.71 -2.05 8.15
C LEU A 136 13.03 -0.66 8.79
N PRO A 137 14.30 -0.38 9.12
CA PRO A 137 14.69 0.84 9.84
C PRO A 137 14.56 2.14 9.02
N SER A 138 14.42 2.03 7.69
CA SER A 138 14.30 3.17 6.78
C SER A 138 12.85 3.54 6.43
N LEU A 139 11.87 2.86 7.03
CA LEU A 139 10.46 3.08 6.71
C LEU A 139 10.03 4.49 7.10
N GLU A 140 9.44 5.21 6.14
CA GLU A 140 8.92 6.57 6.29
C GLU A 140 7.39 6.60 6.24
N GLU A 141 6.78 5.64 5.54
CA GLU A 141 5.34 5.51 5.37
C GLU A 141 4.88 4.08 5.64
N LEU A 142 3.91 3.92 6.54
CA LEU A 142 3.23 2.66 6.79
C LEU A 142 1.72 2.88 6.66
N LYS A 143 1.10 2.08 5.80
CA LYS A 143 -0.34 2.09 5.59
C LYS A 143 -0.88 0.69 5.70
N ILE A 144 -1.88 0.53 6.55
CA ILE A 144 -2.48 -0.77 6.86
C ILE A 144 -3.99 -0.62 6.76
N THR A 145 -4.62 -1.43 5.93
CA THR A 145 -6.07 -1.58 5.82
C THR A 145 -6.45 -3.02 6.09
N GLU A 146 -7.00 -3.32 7.27
CA GLU A 146 -7.22 -4.72 7.67
C GLU A 146 -8.50 -4.92 8.49
N PHE A 147 -8.98 -6.16 8.46
CA PHE A 147 -10.07 -6.65 9.31
C PHE A 147 -9.48 -7.19 10.61
N ALA A 148 -9.58 -6.38 11.67
CA ALA A 148 -9.23 -6.75 13.04
C ALA A 148 -7.75 -7.12 13.31
N MET A 149 -6.89 -6.11 13.48
CA MET A 149 -5.66 -6.23 14.29
C MET A 149 -5.86 -5.61 15.68
N TRP A 150 -5.32 -6.27 16.71
CA TRP A 150 -5.44 -5.83 18.10
C TRP A 150 -4.07 -5.68 18.76
N GLY A 151 -3.73 -4.45 19.15
CA GLY A 151 -2.77 -4.12 20.21
C GLY A 151 -1.29 -4.48 19.95
N GLY A 152 -0.38 -3.73 20.58
CA GLY A 152 1.02 -4.11 20.76
C GLY A 152 1.98 -3.93 19.58
N TYR A 153 1.54 -4.14 18.34
CA TYR A 153 2.42 -4.03 17.16
C TYR A 153 2.90 -2.59 16.90
N LEU A 154 2.07 -1.58 17.15
CA LEU A 154 2.43 -0.17 16.91
C LEU A 154 3.61 0.30 17.78
N LYS A 155 3.78 -0.26 18.97
CA LYS A 155 4.95 0.03 19.81
C LYS A 155 6.23 -0.46 19.14
N VAL A 156 6.19 -1.65 18.53
CA VAL A 156 7.31 -2.18 17.74
C VAL A 156 7.53 -1.33 16.49
N VAL A 157 6.46 -0.91 15.81
CA VAL A 157 6.55 -0.01 14.64
C VAL A 157 7.30 1.28 14.99
N GLY A 158 6.87 1.99 16.02
CA GLY A 158 7.50 3.27 16.36
C GLY A 158 8.92 3.12 16.91
N GLN A 159 9.23 2.02 17.60
CA GLN A 159 10.59 1.71 18.06
C GLN A 159 11.53 1.33 16.90
N SER A 160 11.02 0.64 15.88
CA SER A 160 11.83 0.09 14.79
C SER A 160 12.00 1.08 13.63
N CYS A 161 11.06 2.01 13.45
CA CYS A 161 11.02 2.93 12.32
C CYS A 161 11.16 4.40 12.78
N PRO A 162 12.36 4.86 13.18
CA PRO A 162 12.56 6.22 13.70
C PRO A 162 12.36 7.33 12.66
N LYS A 163 12.26 6.97 11.37
CA LYS A 163 12.01 7.90 10.25
C LYS A 163 10.54 7.97 9.84
N LEU A 164 9.64 7.26 10.53
CA LEU A 164 8.23 7.20 10.19
C LEU A 164 7.59 8.59 10.28
N LYS A 165 7.04 9.07 9.17
CA LYS A 165 6.36 10.37 9.03
C LYS A 165 4.88 10.21 8.74
N THR A 166 4.50 9.10 8.10
CA THR A 166 3.14 8.83 7.67
C THR A 166 2.68 7.50 8.23
N LEU A 167 1.60 7.52 8.99
CA LEU A 167 0.92 6.34 9.50
C LEU A 167 -0.55 6.38 9.12
N ASN A 168 -1.01 5.40 8.35
CA ASN A 168 -2.42 5.22 8.02
C ASN A 168 -2.91 3.88 8.56
N LEU A 169 -3.85 3.92 9.49
CA LEU A 169 -4.48 2.75 10.06
C LEU A 169 -5.97 2.78 9.74
N ASN A 170 -6.36 1.90 8.83
CA ASN A 170 -7.74 1.67 8.45
C ASN A 170 -8.23 0.33 9.01
N CYS A 171 -8.67 0.38 10.27
CA CYS A 171 -9.20 -0.78 10.98
C CYS A 171 -10.70 -0.91 10.65
N ILE A 172 -11.03 -1.78 9.69
CA ILE A 172 -12.42 -2.02 9.32
C ILE A 172 -13.02 -3.02 10.31
N ARG A 173 -13.77 -2.53 11.29
CA ARG A 173 -14.43 -3.37 12.30
C ARG A 173 -15.81 -3.81 11.80
N ILE A 174 -15.87 -4.90 11.04
CA ILE A 174 -17.15 -5.50 10.61
C ILE A 174 -17.78 -6.27 11.77
N GLY A 175 -19.08 -6.10 12.00
CA GLY A 175 -19.88 -6.92 12.92
C GLY A 175 -19.94 -6.43 14.37
N PHE A 176 -19.33 -5.28 14.69
CA PHE A 176 -19.54 -4.60 15.96
C PHE A 176 -20.46 -3.40 15.72
N ASP A 177 -21.69 -3.45 16.25
CA ASP A 177 -22.57 -2.28 16.27
C ASP A 177 -21.84 -1.11 16.96
N PRO A 178 -21.85 0.11 16.39
CA PRO A 178 -21.39 1.30 17.10
C PRO A 178 -22.19 1.47 18.41
N PRO A 179 -21.57 1.85 19.55
CA PRO A 179 -20.14 2.09 19.81
C PRO A 179 -19.64 1.29 21.05
N PHE A 180 -18.78 0.26 20.91
CA PHE A 180 -18.32 -0.47 22.12
C PHE A 180 -16.83 -0.83 22.23
N TYR A 181 -16.01 -0.73 21.19
CA TYR A 181 -14.55 -0.87 21.40
C TYR A 181 -13.93 0.49 21.73
N VAL A 182 -13.60 0.68 23.00
CA VAL A 182 -12.91 1.86 23.53
C VAL A 182 -11.51 1.44 23.97
N SER A 183 -10.47 2.00 23.36
CA SER A 183 -9.08 1.77 23.77
C SER A 183 -8.19 2.90 23.28
N ASP A 184 -7.32 3.38 24.16
CA ASP A 184 -6.27 4.35 23.85
C ASP A 184 -4.91 3.69 23.56
N ASP A 185 -4.83 2.36 23.49
CA ASP A 185 -3.54 1.64 23.37
C ASP A 185 -2.76 2.05 22.12
N ASP A 186 -3.43 2.15 20.97
CA ASP A 186 -2.82 2.61 19.72
C ASP A 186 -2.30 4.04 19.86
N ALA A 187 -3.12 4.92 20.45
CA ALA A 187 -2.79 6.32 20.64
C ALA A 187 -1.61 6.51 21.60
N LEU A 188 -1.54 5.72 22.68
CA LEU A 188 -0.44 5.69 23.62
C LEU A 188 0.84 5.16 22.96
N ALA A 189 0.76 4.09 22.17
CA ALA A 189 1.92 3.56 21.45
C ALA A 189 2.49 4.60 20.47
N ILE A 190 1.63 5.29 19.71
CA ILE A 190 2.02 6.39 18.81
C ILE A 190 2.68 7.52 19.62
N ALA A 191 2.03 7.99 20.68
CA ALA A 191 2.53 9.07 21.52
C ALA A 191 3.88 8.74 22.17
N GLU A 192 4.12 7.50 22.57
CA GLU A 192 5.36 7.07 23.22
C GLU A 192 6.55 6.92 22.27
N THR A 193 6.32 6.69 20.97
CA THR A 193 7.37 6.19 20.07
C THR A 193 7.51 6.94 18.75
N MET A 194 6.49 7.68 18.30
CA MET A 194 6.41 8.26 16.95
C MET A 194 6.42 9.79 16.97
N HIS A 195 7.39 10.40 17.65
CA HIS A 195 7.46 11.86 17.85
C HIS A 195 7.65 12.67 16.55
N GLY A 196 8.20 12.05 15.50
CA GLY A 196 8.45 12.69 14.20
C GLY A 196 7.27 12.61 13.20
N LEU A 197 6.11 12.11 13.64
CA LEU A 197 4.96 11.88 12.78
C LEU A 197 4.37 13.20 12.27
N ARG A 198 4.08 13.25 10.96
CA ARG A 198 3.53 14.43 10.26
C ARG A 198 2.13 14.16 9.71
N PHE A 199 1.84 12.91 9.36
CA PHE A 199 0.57 12.47 8.84
C PHE A 199 0.07 11.28 9.66
N LEU A 200 -1.11 11.42 10.25
CA LEU A 200 -1.79 10.36 10.97
C LEU A 200 -3.22 10.22 10.47
N GLN A 201 -3.58 9.02 10.02
CA GLN A 201 -4.97 8.63 9.79
C GLN A 201 -5.32 7.46 10.70
N LEU A 202 -6.37 7.64 11.51
CA LEU A 202 -6.97 6.64 12.37
C LEU A 202 -8.43 6.48 11.94
N PHE A 203 -8.71 5.55 11.04
CA PHE A 203 -10.08 5.31 10.60
C PHE A 203 -10.75 4.28 11.51
N SER A 204 -11.96 4.60 11.99
CA SER A 204 -12.76 3.74 12.87
C SER A 204 -12.00 3.23 14.10
N ASN A 205 -11.06 4.03 14.62
CA ASN A 205 -10.27 3.69 15.80
C ASN A 205 -11.08 3.93 17.10
N GLY A 206 -10.77 3.15 18.13
CA GLY A 206 -11.47 3.15 19.41
C GLY A 206 -11.01 4.23 20.39
N LEU A 207 -10.04 5.07 20.03
CA LEU A 207 -9.47 6.08 20.91
C LEU A 207 -10.50 7.06 21.47
N THR A 208 -10.21 7.53 22.68
CA THR A 208 -10.95 8.58 23.37
C THR A 208 -10.24 9.93 23.28
N ASP A 209 -10.87 10.94 23.89
CA ASP A 209 -10.25 12.25 24.13
C ASP A 209 -8.88 12.15 24.82
N ALA A 210 -8.70 11.18 25.72
CA ALA A 210 -7.43 10.99 26.43
C ALA A 210 -6.32 10.50 25.49
N GLY A 211 -6.61 9.52 24.63
CA GLY A 211 -5.69 9.06 23.59
C GLY A 211 -5.35 10.16 22.59
N LEU A 212 -6.35 10.91 22.10
CA LEU A 212 -6.11 12.04 21.20
C LEU A 212 -5.22 13.10 21.86
N LYS A 213 -5.48 13.43 23.13
CA LYS A 213 -4.64 14.36 23.89
C LYS A 213 -3.20 13.87 23.98
N ALA A 214 -2.98 12.58 24.24
CA ALA A 214 -1.64 11.99 24.31
C ALA A 214 -0.88 12.15 22.98
N ILE A 215 -1.53 11.90 21.85
CA ILE A 215 -0.96 12.11 20.51
C ILE A 215 -0.59 13.59 20.32
N LEU A 216 -1.52 14.51 20.60
CA LEU A 216 -1.27 15.95 20.44
C LEU A 216 -0.14 16.45 21.34
N ASP A 217 0.02 15.88 22.54
CA ASP A 217 1.07 16.25 23.49
C ASP A 217 2.46 15.75 23.05
N ASN A 218 2.56 14.63 22.31
CA ASN A 218 3.84 13.96 22.02
C ASN A 218 4.22 13.90 20.54
N CYS A 219 3.34 14.30 19.62
CA CYS A 219 3.63 14.44 18.19
C CYS A 219 3.61 15.94 17.81
N PRO A 220 4.69 16.70 18.09
CA PRO A 220 4.74 18.14 17.87
C PRO A 220 4.61 18.54 16.39
N ASP A 221 5.15 17.71 15.50
CA ASP A 221 5.26 17.94 14.05
C ASP A 221 4.03 17.50 13.25
N LEU A 222 2.94 17.09 13.91
CA LEU A 222 1.76 16.58 13.24
C LEU A 222 1.05 17.68 12.45
N GLU A 223 0.91 17.48 11.14
CA GLU A 223 0.31 18.45 10.20
C GLU A 223 -1.02 17.96 9.61
N HIS A 224 -1.18 16.64 9.47
CA HIS A 224 -2.40 16.01 8.98
C HIS A 224 -2.92 15.02 10.03
N LEU A 225 -4.19 15.17 10.38
CA LEU A 225 -4.89 14.28 11.32
C LEU A 225 -6.27 13.93 10.78
N ASP A 226 -6.47 12.66 10.47
CA ASP A 226 -7.77 12.10 10.09
C ASP A 226 -8.31 11.20 11.19
N LEU A 227 -9.46 11.58 11.77
CA LEU A 227 -10.18 10.88 12.83
C LEU A 227 -11.54 10.35 12.35
N ASN A 228 -11.70 10.09 11.05
CA ASN A 228 -12.98 9.64 10.52
C ASN A 228 -13.43 8.33 11.20
N HIS A 229 -14.73 8.24 11.48
CA HIS A 229 -15.34 7.15 12.24
C HIS A 229 -14.76 6.89 13.66
N CYS A 230 -13.95 7.78 14.24
CA CYS A 230 -13.52 7.70 15.64
C CYS A 230 -14.61 8.20 16.59
N PHE A 231 -15.67 7.42 16.77
CA PHE A 231 -16.89 7.84 17.47
C PHE A 231 -16.76 8.07 18.98
N ASN A 232 -15.67 7.59 19.60
CA ASN A 232 -15.43 7.76 21.04
C ASN A 232 -14.72 9.09 21.39
N VAL A 233 -14.35 9.89 20.39
CA VAL A 233 -13.75 11.21 20.59
C VAL A 233 -14.86 12.26 20.64
N ASN A 234 -15.04 12.88 21.80
CA ASN A 234 -15.93 14.03 21.99
C ASN A 234 -15.19 15.30 21.58
N PHE A 235 -15.02 15.46 20.27
CA PHE A 235 -14.21 16.50 19.62
C PHE A 235 -14.75 17.92 19.88
N SER A 236 -14.52 18.44 21.09
CA SER A 236 -15.03 19.71 21.58
C SER A 236 -14.06 20.40 22.54
N GLY A 237 -14.26 21.70 22.79
CA GLY A 237 -13.48 22.44 23.78
C GLY A 237 -11.99 22.56 23.43
N ASP A 238 -11.11 22.18 24.37
CA ASP A 238 -9.66 22.31 24.23
C ASP A 238 -9.10 21.49 23.06
N LEU A 239 -9.60 20.26 22.84
CA LEU A 239 -9.14 19.39 21.76
C LEU A 239 -9.42 20.00 20.39
N GLU A 240 -10.65 20.50 20.17
CA GLU A 240 -11.02 21.16 18.93
C GLU A 240 -10.14 22.39 18.67
N LYS A 241 -9.93 23.21 19.71
CA LYS A 241 -9.08 24.40 19.63
C LYS A 241 -7.64 24.03 19.24
N ARG A 242 -7.02 23.11 19.99
CA ARG A 242 -5.63 22.67 19.74
C ARG A 242 -5.44 22.08 18.36
N CYS A 243 -6.39 21.27 17.90
CA CYS A 243 -6.36 20.71 16.55
C CYS A 243 -6.45 21.82 15.49
N SER A 244 -7.37 22.77 15.65
CA SER A 244 -7.56 23.87 14.69
C SER A 244 -6.37 24.83 14.61
N GLU A 245 -5.63 25.00 15.71
CA GLU A 245 -4.45 25.87 15.76
C GLU A 245 -3.18 25.21 15.20
N ARG A 246 -3.05 23.88 15.29
CA ARG A 246 -1.81 23.16 14.98
C ARG A 246 -1.88 22.28 13.73
N ILE A 247 -3.04 21.69 13.45
CA ILE A 247 -3.21 20.73 12.35
C ILE A 247 -3.64 21.49 11.10
N LYS A 248 -2.89 21.31 10.01
CA LYS A 248 -3.16 21.97 8.71
C LYS A 248 -4.31 21.31 7.98
N VAL A 249 -4.40 19.98 8.04
CA VAL A 249 -5.46 19.19 7.40
C VAL A 249 -6.10 18.29 8.45
N LEU A 250 -7.34 18.59 8.81
CA LEU A 250 -8.07 17.91 9.87
C LEU A 250 -9.36 17.30 9.32
N VAL A 251 -9.52 15.99 9.44
CA VAL A 251 -10.79 15.30 9.21
C VAL A 251 -11.39 14.95 10.58
N ARG A 252 -12.56 15.52 10.86
CA ARG A 252 -13.22 15.39 12.17
C ARG A 252 -13.94 14.04 12.30
N PRO A 253 -14.13 13.52 13.52
CA PRO A 253 -15.04 12.41 13.75
C PRO A 253 -16.42 12.67 13.14
N GLY A 254 -16.97 11.69 12.41
CA GLY A 254 -18.29 11.80 11.79
C GLY A 254 -18.38 12.68 10.54
N SER A 255 -17.25 13.06 9.92
CA SER A 255 -17.27 13.78 8.63
C SER A 255 -17.89 12.91 7.52
N PRO A 256 -18.85 13.43 6.73
CA PRO A 256 -19.43 12.68 5.61
C PRO A 256 -18.34 12.29 4.60
N ARG A 257 -18.41 11.04 4.10
CA ARG A 257 -17.36 10.40 3.30
C ARG A 257 -16.92 11.24 2.09
N ILE A 258 -15.62 11.17 1.78
CA ILE A 258 -15.06 11.39 0.43
C ILE A 258 -14.44 10.09 -0.13
N PHE A 259 -14.51 8.95 0.59
CA PHE A 259 -13.96 7.68 0.11
C PHE A 259 -14.92 6.90 -0.79
N ASP A 260 -14.41 6.58 -1.97
CA ASP A 260 -14.98 5.72 -3.01
C ASP A 260 -15.07 4.26 -2.52
N PHE A 261 -16.25 3.67 -2.63
CA PHE A 261 -16.52 2.27 -2.28
C PHE A 261 -16.13 1.30 -3.40
N SER A 262 -15.61 1.77 -4.53
CA SER A 262 -15.15 0.93 -5.65
C SER A 262 -14.17 -0.18 -5.25
N ILE A 263 -13.45 -0.02 -4.13
CA ILE A 263 -12.55 -1.05 -3.56
C ILE A 263 -13.32 -2.29 -3.06
N PHE A 264 -14.60 -2.15 -2.70
CA PHE A 264 -15.42 -3.24 -2.15
C PHE A 264 -16.31 -3.92 -3.19
N GLU A 265 -16.68 -3.24 -4.28
CA GLU A 265 -17.62 -3.79 -5.27
C GLU A 265 -17.08 -5.02 -6.01
N ASP A 266 -15.76 -5.10 -6.23
CA ASP A 266 -15.14 -6.26 -6.90
C ASP A 266 -14.86 -7.46 -5.97
N SER A 267 -15.02 -7.30 -4.65
CA SER A 267 -14.73 -8.35 -3.66
C SER A 267 -15.97 -9.07 -3.11
N VAL A 268 -17.18 -8.57 -3.36
CA VAL A 268 -18.43 -9.04 -2.73
C VAL A 268 -19.28 -9.94 -3.65
N THR A 269 -18.84 -10.28 -4.87
CA THR A 269 -19.47 -11.36 -5.63
C THR A 269 -18.92 -12.73 -5.22
N LEU A 270 -19.02 -13.07 -3.94
CA LEU A 270 -18.93 -14.45 -3.47
C LEU A 270 -20.09 -14.67 -2.50
N ASP A 271 -20.95 -15.61 -2.89
CA ASP A 271 -22.08 -16.21 -2.18
C ASP A 271 -23.48 -15.65 -2.47
N SER A 272 -24.02 -16.06 -3.62
CA SER A 272 -25.37 -16.63 -3.68
C SER A 272 -25.52 -17.45 -4.97
N ASP A 273 -25.04 -18.69 -4.99
CA ASP A 273 -25.54 -19.74 -5.89
C ASP A 273 -25.13 -21.13 -5.36
N HIS A 274 -25.72 -21.48 -4.22
CA HIS A 274 -26.02 -22.86 -3.91
C HIS A 274 -27.43 -22.89 -3.34
N ASP A 275 -28.40 -23.28 -4.17
CA ASP A 275 -29.43 -24.24 -3.80
C ASP A 275 -30.04 -24.81 -5.09
N LEU A 276 -29.84 -26.12 -5.25
CA LEU A 276 -30.58 -27.03 -6.14
C LEU A 276 -31.83 -27.52 -5.39
#